data_AF-A0A2J0L689-F1
#
_entry.id   AF-A0A2J0L689-F1
#
_cell.length_a   1.000
_cell.length_b   1.000
_cell.length_c   1.000
_cell.angle_alpha   90.00
_cell.angle_beta   90.00
_cell.angle_gamma   90.00
#
_symmetry.space_group_name_H-M   'P 1'
#
loop_
_entity.id
_entity.type
_entity.pdbx_description
1 polymer ?
#
loop_
_entity_poly.entity_id
_entity_poly.type
_entity_poly.pdbx_seq_one_letter_code
_entity_poly.pdbx_strand_id
1 'polypeptide(L)'
;MSQIFHAFVYQPIYNALIFLYNVIPGHDLGVAIIFLTLFIRFLLYPVAQKQIESQKRLQELQPEIKRIQDKYKGDKEKQGRALMEFYKEKKVNPASGCLPLVIQIIFFIALYRAFIAGLNFDSGCKDLYGFVSCPSQINVNFFGFLNLSKPNVILAVIAAAGQFVQTKMMMTKTPVVSKKDDFAAVMNKQMLFIGPLLTLFIGLKFPAGLAVYWIVNTLFAIGQQYLIMKKPEEKSAAS
;
A
#
# COMPACT_ATOMS: atom_id res chain seq x y z
N MET A 1 10.65 -1.75 -20.57
CA MET A 1 9.81 -1.00 -19.60
C MET A 1 9.70 0.44 -20.11
N SER A 2 8.57 1.12 -19.96
CA SER A 2 8.36 2.46 -20.56
C SER A 2 9.33 3.49 -19.98
N GLN A 3 9.92 4.34 -20.84
CA GLN A 3 10.77 5.48 -20.42
C GLN A 3 10.06 6.40 -19.43
N ILE A 4 8.73 6.50 -19.51
CA ILE A 4 7.90 7.30 -18.61
C ILE A 4 8.00 6.79 -17.16
N PHE A 5 7.89 5.46 -16.95
CA PHE A 5 8.02 4.88 -15.61
C PHE A 5 9.43 5.12 -15.03
N HIS A 6 10.45 5.03 -15.89
CA HIS A 6 11.82 5.28 -15.49
C HIS A 6 12.00 6.73 -15.02
N ALA A 7 11.64 7.70 -15.85
CA ALA A 7 11.87 9.12 -15.59
C ALA A 7 11.00 9.71 -14.48
N PHE A 8 9.73 9.28 -14.36
CA PHE A 8 8.77 9.91 -13.44
C PHE A 8 8.52 9.14 -12.14
N VAL A 9 8.87 7.85 -12.08
CA VAL A 9 8.62 7.02 -10.89
C VAL A 9 9.94 6.51 -10.31
N TYR A 10 10.66 5.70 -11.08
CA TYR A 10 11.86 5.03 -10.57
C TYR A 10 12.99 6.02 -10.27
N GLN A 11 13.35 6.88 -11.22
CA GLN A 11 14.51 7.77 -11.08
C GLN A 11 14.34 8.78 -9.92
N PRO A 12 13.17 9.44 -9.72
CA PRO A 12 12.97 10.30 -8.57
C PRO A 12 13.05 9.55 -7.23
N ILE A 13 12.43 8.36 -7.14
CA ILE A 13 12.45 7.54 -5.92
C ILE A 13 13.87 7.06 -5.60
N TYR A 14 14.62 6.62 -6.61
CA TYR A 14 16.01 6.20 -6.46
C TYR A 14 16.90 7.35 -6.01
N ASN A 15 16.78 8.52 -6.64
CA ASN A 15 17.55 9.70 -6.27
C ASN A 15 17.21 10.19 -4.86
N ALA A 16 15.93 10.19 -4.48
CA ALA A 16 15.51 10.53 -3.13
C ALA A 16 16.09 9.54 -2.10
N LEU A 17 16.12 8.25 -2.41
CA LEU A 17 16.73 7.23 -1.55
C LEU A 17 18.23 7.49 -1.35
N ILE A 18 18.99 7.69 -2.42
CA ILE A 18 20.43 7.92 -2.35
C ILE A 18 20.76 9.27 -1.70
N PHE A 19 19.97 10.30 -1.98
CA PHE A 19 20.09 11.59 -1.30
C PHE A 19 19.89 11.44 0.22
N LEU A 20 18.82 10.77 0.66
CA LEU A 20 18.57 10.52 2.08
C LEU A 20 19.71 9.68 2.69
N TYR A 21 20.17 8.66 2.00
CA TYR A 21 21.31 7.84 2.43
C TYR A 21 22.59 8.65 2.66
N ASN A 22 22.87 9.63 1.80
CA ASN A 22 24.04 10.50 1.92
C ASN A 22 23.92 11.53 3.06
N VAL A 23 22.70 12.00 3.33
CA VAL A 23 22.45 13.03 4.36
C VAL A 23 22.28 12.43 5.77
N ILE A 24 21.81 11.19 5.87
CA ILE A 24 21.61 10.52 7.16
C ILE A 24 22.96 10.18 7.82
N PRO A 25 23.18 10.61 9.07
CA PRO A 25 24.38 10.23 9.82
C PRO A 25 24.53 8.71 9.92
N GLY A 26 25.74 8.20 9.64
CA GLY A 26 26.02 6.76 9.67
C GLY A 26 25.67 6.02 8.38
N HIS A 27 25.11 6.70 7.37
CA HIS A 27 24.82 6.14 6.05
C HIS A 27 24.08 4.80 6.13
N ASP A 28 23.00 4.78 6.90
CA ASP A 28 22.19 3.58 7.11
C ASP A 28 21.05 3.49 6.08
N LEU A 29 21.10 2.45 5.25
CA LEU A 29 20.11 2.22 4.21
C LEU A 29 18.69 2.00 4.76
N GLY A 30 18.56 1.29 5.89
CA GLY A 30 17.29 1.06 6.58
C GLY A 30 16.62 2.35 7.03
N VAL A 31 17.41 3.24 7.63
CA VAL A 31 16.92 4.55 8.05
C VAL A 31 16.52 5.39 6.84
N ALA A 32 17.30 5.37 5.75
CA ALA A 32 16.94 6.06 4.50
C ALA A 32 15.60 5.56 3.93
N ILE A 33 15.35 4.24 3.94
CA ILE A 33 14.07 3.66 3.51
C ILE A 33 12.92 4.14 4.39
N ILE A 34 13.10 4.18 5.72
CA ILE A 34 12.07 4.66 6.65
C ILE A 34 11.70 6.10 6.31
N PHE A 35 12.68 7.00 6.20
CA PHE A 35 12.44 8.41 5.90
C PHE A 35 11.79 8.61 4.52
N LEU A 36 12.27 7.89 3.50
CA LEU A 36 11.68 7.96 2.16
C LEU A 36 10.21 7.54 2.19
N THR A 37 9.92 6.42 2.88
CA THR A 37 8.55 5.89 2.99
C THR A 37 7.64 6.88 3.68
N LEU A 38 8.09 7.47 4.80
CA LEU A 38 7.32 8.47 5.54
C LEU A 38 7.11 9.74 4.70
N PHE A 39 8.15 10.25 4.05
CA PHE A 39 8.07 11.43 3.19
C PHE A 39 7.00 11.27 2.10
N ILE A 40 7.03 10.14 1.39
CA ILE A 40 6.06 9.84 0.33
C ILE A 40 4.66 9.67 0.90
N ARG A 41 4.55 9.02 2.06
CA ARG A 41 3.27 8.85 2.77
C ARG A 41 2.67 10.17 3.24
N PHE A 42 3.49 11.14 3.64
CA PHE A 42 3.05 12.50 3.94
C PHE A 42 2.63 13.26 2.69
N LEU A 43 3.39 13.14 1.59
CA LEU A 43 3.02 13.77 0.31
C LEU A 43 1.67 13.24 -0.22
N LEU A 44 1.45 11.92 -0.11
CA LEU A 44 0.22 11.26 -0.53
C LEU A 44 -0.88 11.27 0.54
N TYR A 45 -0.67 11.94 1.68
CA TYR A 45 -1.61 11.98 2.79
C TYR A 45 -3.03 12.39 2.37
N PRO A 46 -3.28 13.52 1.67
CA PRO A 46 -4.64 13.94 1.31
C PRO A 46 -5.33 12.95 0.35
N VAL A 47 -4.55 12.30 -0.52
CA VAL A 47 -5.07 11.29 -1.45
C VAL A 47 -5.47 10.03 -0.66
N ALA A 48 -4.60 9.56 0.23
CA ALA A 48 -4.86 8.40 1.09
C ALA A 48 -6.06 8.63 2.01
N GLN A 49 -6.22 9.85 2.55
CA GLN A 49 -7.37 10.24 3.36
C GLN A 49 -8.69 10.06 2.58
N LYS A 50 -8.78 10.64 1.38
CA LYS A 50 -9.97 10.52 0.51
C LYS A 50 -10.25 9.06 0.13
N GLN A 51 -9.21 8.26 -0.11
CA GLN A 51 -9.36 6.84 -0.41
C GLN A 51 -9.94 6.06 0.77
N ILE A 52 -9.42 6.26 1.99
CA ILE A 52 -9.89 5.57 3.19
C ILE A 52 -11.34 5.99 3.51
N GLU A 53 -11.67 7.27 3.37
CA GLU A 53 -13.04 7.75 3.57
C GLU A 53 -14.02 7.14 2.57
N SER A 54 -13.65 7.09 1.28
CA SER A 54 -14.48 6.42 0.26
C SER A 54 -14.65 4.93 0.55
N GLN A 55 -13.64 4.26 1.11
CA GLN A 55 -13.74 2.85 1.50
C GLN A 55 -14.65 2.66 2.72
N LYS A 56 -14.59 3.56 3.70
CA LYS A 56 -15.49 3.58 4.87
C LYS A 56 -16.95 3.72 4.43
N ARG A 57 -17.26 4.68 3.54
CA ARG A 57 -18.61 4.84 2.97
C ARG A 57 -19.10 3.59 2.23
N LEU A 58 -18.22 2.95 1.45
CA LEU A 58 -18.56 1.70 0.75
C LEU A 58 -18.85 0.54 1.73
N GLN A 59 -18.21 0.55 2.90
CA GLN A 59 -18.46 -0.42 3.97
C GLN A 59 -19.81 -0.19 4.65
N GLU A 60 -20.18 1.06 4.90
CA GLU A 60 -21.48 1.43 5.47
C GLU A 60 -22.64 1.06 4.54
N LEU A 61 -22.44 1.16 3.22
CA LEU A 61 -23.43 0.79 2.21
C LEU A 61 -23.51 -0.73 1.92
N GLN A 62 -22.63 -1.56 2.51
CA GLN A 62 -22.65 -3.02 2.28
C GLN A 62 -24.02 -3.69 2.50
N PRO A 63 -24.82 -3.33 3.52
CA PRO A 63 -26.14 -3.94 3.71
C PRO A 63 -27.10 -3.65 2.55
N GLU A 64 -27.08 -2.42 2.01
CA GLU A 64 -27.91 -2.03 0.86
C GLU A 64 -27.43 -2.68 -0.43
N ILE A 65 -26.11 -2.74 -0.64
CA ILE A 65 -25.48 -3.46 -1.76
C ILE A 65 -25.93 -4.92 -1.76
N LYS A 66 -25.95 -5.57 -0.60
CA LYS A 66 -26.42 -6.96 -0.45
C LYS A 66 -27.91 -7.11 -0.78
N ARG A 67 -28.75 -6.18 -0.32
CA ARG A 67 -30.19 -6.19 -0.67
C ARG A 67 -30.41 -6.10 -2.17
N ILE A 68 -29.65 -5.25 -2.87
CA ILE A 68 -29.70 -5.14 -4.34
C ILE A 68 -29.25 -6.46 -4.99
N GLN A 69 -28.15 -7.05 -4.51
CA GLN A 69 -27.64 -8.31 -5.03
C GLN A 69 -28.63 -9.45 -4.88
N ASP A 70 -29.30 -9.55 -3.72
CA ASP A 70 -30.34 -10.55 -3.45
C ASP A 70 -31.61 -10.31 -4.28
N LYS A 71 -32.03 -9.04 -4.46
CA LYS A 71 -33.22 -8.68 -5.25
C LYS A 71 -33.10 -9.09 -6.72
N TYR A 72 -31.92 -8.94 -7.32
CA TYR A 72 -31.65 -9.30 -8.72
C TYR A 72 -30.89 -10.62 -8.85
N LYS A 73 -31.00 -11.51 -7.85
CA LYS A 73 -30.33 -12.81 -7.89
C LYS A 73 -30.83 -13.61 -9.11
N GLY A 74 -29.91 -13.97 -10.00
CA GLY A 74 -30.21 -14.69 -11.24
C GLY A 74 -30.14 -13.85 -12.52
N ASP A 75 -30.17 -12.52 -12.41
CA ASP A 75 -30.06 -11.59 -13.55
C ASP A 75 -28.82 -10.70 -13.35
N LYS A 76 -27.66 -11.19 -13.79
CA LYS A 76 -26.35 -10.52 -13.60
C LYS A 76 -26.30 -9.14 -14.26
N GLU A 77 -27.00 -8.97 -15.38
CA GLU A 77 -27.01 -7.71 -16.11
C GLU A 77 -27.81 -6.65 -15.34
N LYS A 78 -29.03 -6.97 -14.89
CA LYS A 78 -29.81 -6.04 -14.07
C LYS A 78 -29.16 -5.78 -12.72
N GLN A 79 -28.53 -6.79 -12.12
CA GLN A 79 -27.76 -6.64 -10.89
C GLN A 79 -26.62 -5.63 -11.08
N GLY A 80 -25.84 -5.74 -12.16
CA GLY A 80 -24.74 -4.82 -12.45
C GLY A 80 -25.21 -3.39 -12.68
N ARG A 81 -26.29 -3.21 -13.47
CA ARG A 81 -26.88 -1.89 -13.73
C ARG A 81 -27.41 -1.24 -12.45
N ALA A 82 -28.18 -1.96 -11.65
CA ALA A 82 -28.74 -1.47 -10.39
C ALA A 82 -27.66 -1.09 -9.37
N LEU A 83 -26.57 -1.86 -9.28
CA LEU A 83 -25.43 -1.53 -8.43
C LEU A 83 -24.72 -0.25 -8.90
N MET A 84 -24.51 -0.09 -10.20
CA MET A 84 -23.88 1.11 -10.75
C MET A 84 -24.75 2.36 -10.56
N GLU A 85 -26.06 2.23 -10.71
CA GLU A 85 -27.03 3.31 -10.44
C GLU A 85 -27.02 3.68 -8.96
N PHE A 86 -27.04 2.69 -8.07
CA PHE A 86 -26.91 2.90 -6.63
C PHE A 86 -25.62 3.60 -6.23
N TYR A 87 -24.47 3.21 -6.81
CA TYR A 87 -23.20 3.90 -6.56
C TYR A 87 -23.21 5.36 -7.03
N LYS A 88 -23.87 5.66 -8.16
CA LYS A 88 -24.06 7.03 -8.65
C LYS A 88 -24.99 7.84 -7.74
N GLU A 89 -26.11 7.26 -7.31
CA GLU A 89 -27.07 7.89 -6.40
C GLU A 89 -26.42 8.25 -5.06
N LYS A 90 -25.65 7.32 -4.48
CA LYS A 90 -24.91 7.53 -3.23
C LYS A 90 -23.61 8.33 -3.43
N LYS A 91 -23.25 8.70 -4.66
CA LYS A 91 -22.02 9.42 -5.03
C LYS A 91 -20.75 8.75 -4.47
N VAL A 92 -20.69 7.41 -4.51
CA VAL A 92 -19.54 6.62 -4.05
C VAL A 92 -18.83 5.96 -5.24
N ASN A 93 -17.50 5.94 -5.23
CA ASN A 93 -16.69 5.29 -6.26
C ASN A 93 -16.22 3.90 -5.81
N PRO A 94 -16.64 2.80 -6.48
CA PRO A 94 -16.19 1.45 -6.14
C PRO A 94 -14.69 1.21 -6.43
N ALA A 95 -14.07 1.97 -7.35
CA ALA A 95 -12.66 1.83 -7.69
C ALA A 95 -11.71 2.34 -6.58
N SER A 96 -12.20 3.10 -5.61
CA SER A 96 -11.41 3.57 -4.46
C SER A 96 -10.84 2.43 -3.61
N GLY A 97 -11.41 1.21 -3.71
CA GLY A 97 -10.92 0.02 -3.01
C GLY A 97 -9.65 -0.59 -3.63
N CYS A 98 -9.48 -0.51 -4.95
CA CYS A 98 -8.35 -1.14 -5.65
C CYS A 98 -7.21 -0.16 -5.98
N LEU A 99 -7.48 1.15 -6.01
CA LEU A 99 -6.48 2.17 -6.27
C LEU A 99 -5.24 2.10 -5.35
N PRO A 100 -5.37 1.83 -4.02
CA PRO A 100 -4.20 1.68 -3.16
C PRO A 100 -3.28 0.53 -3.58
N LEU A 101 -3.84 -0.57 -4.10
CA LEU A 101 -3.07 -1.72 -4.57
C LEU A 101 -2.20 -1.35 -5.77
N VAL A 102 -2.76 -0.59 -6.72
CA VAL A 102 -2.03 -0.14 -7.92
C VAL A 102 -0.86 0.76 -7.53
N ILE A 103 -1.12 1.75 -6.67
CA ILE A 103 -0.07 2.65 -6.16
C ILE A 103 0.99 1.83 -5.43
N GLN A 104 0.59 0.86 -4.61
CA GLN A 104 1.50 -0.01 -3.87
C GLN A 104 2.40 -0.86 -4.80
N ILE A 105 1.86 -1.42 -5.88
CA ILE A 105 2.64 -2.21 -6.86
C ILE A 105 3.64 -1.32 -7.59
N ILE A 106 3.24 -0.13 -8.03
CA ILE A 106 4.13 0.84 -8.69
C ILE A 106 5.31 1.19 -7.78
N PHE A 107 5.02 1.47 -6.50
CA PHE A 107 6.03 1.78 -5.50
C PHE A 107 6.96 0.60 -5.20
N PHE A 108 6.39 -0.60 -5.07
CA PHE A 108 7.17 -1.81 -4.85
C PHE A 108 8.19 -2.05 -5.97
N ILE A 109 7.76 -1.93 -7.23
CA ILE A 109 8.66 -2.11 -8.39
C ILE A 109 9.76 -1.05 -8.38
N ALA A 110 9.43 0.21 -8.07
CA ALA A 110 10.39 1.29 -8.00
C ALA A 110 11.45 1.06 -6.91
N LEU A 111 11.02 0.71 -5.69
CA LEU A 111 11.92 0.42 -4.58
C LEU A 111 12.76 -0.83 -4.84
N TYR A 112 12.17 -1.92 -5.33
CA TYR A 112 12.90 -3.13 -5.67
C TYR A 112 14.02 -2.86 -6.69
N ARG A 113 13.72 -2.08 -7.74
CA ARG A 113 14.74 -1.65 -8.70
C ARG A 113 15.79 -0.76 -8.05
N ALA A 114 15.38 0.18 -7.19
CA ALA A 114 16.29 1.07 -6.47
C ALA A 114 17.28 0.28 -5.59
N PHE A 115 16.82 -0.79 -4.94
CA PHE A 115 17.70 -1.71 -4.21
C PHE A 115 18.69 -2.40 -5.14
N ILE A 116 18.22 -3.05 -6.20
CA ILE A 116 19.11 -3.78 -7.10
C ILE A 116 20.12 -2.84 -7.78
N ALA A 117 19.70 -1.65 -8.19
CA ALA A 117 20.58 -0.66 -8.79
C ALA A 117 21.56 -0.07 -7.77
N GLY A 118 21.11 0.21 -6.54
CA GLY A 118 21.97 0.65 -5.44
C GLY A 118 23.02 -0.38 -5.04
N LEU A 119 22.68 -1.67 -5.15
CA LEU A 119 23.63 -2.77 -4.91
C LEU A 119 24.62 -2.97 -6.09
N ASN A 120 24.33 -2.44 -7.27
CA ASN A 120 25.17 -2.53 -8.48
C ASN A 120 25.69 -1.15 -8.87
N PHE A 121 26.75 -0.71 -8.17
CA PHE A 121 27.31 0.66 -8.19
C PHE A 121 27.56 1.25 -9.58
N ASP A 122 28.13 0.47 -10.52
CA ASP A 122 28.45 0.94 -11.89
C ASP A 122 27.21 1.36 -12.69
N SER A 123 26.07 0.73 -12.40
CA SER A 123 24.78 1.06 -13.02
C SER A 123 24.02 2.14 -12.25
N GLY A 124 24.17 2.16 -10.93
CA GLY A 124 23.46 3.08 -10.04
C GLY A 124 23.83 4.54 -10.26
N CYS A 125 25.13 4.87 -10.42
CA CYS A 125 25.55 6.27 -10.57
C CYS A 125 24.99 6.95 -11.84
N LYS A 126 24.66 6.19 -12.90
CA LYS A 126 24.17 6.74 -14.17
C LYS A 126 22.75 7.28 -14.11
N ASP A 127 21.95 6.77 -13.18
CA ASP A 127 20.57 7.21 -12.97
C ASP A 127 20.47 8.37 -11.97
N LEU A 128 21.59 8.81 -11.38
CA LEU A 128 21.61 9.92 -10.44
C LEU A 128 21.48 11.27 -11.14
N TYR A 129 20.75 12.18 -10.49
CA TYR A 129 20.73 13.59 -10.86
C TYR A 129 22.05 14.25 -10.49
N GLY A 130 22.46 15.28 -11.24
CA GLY A 130 23.76 15.93 -11.05
C GLY A 130 24.00 16.53 -9.66
N PHE A 131 22.94 16.74 -8.86
CA PHE A 131 23.05 17.23 -7.49
C PHE A 131 23.13 16.11 -6.43
N VAL A 132 22.99 14.84 -6.82
CA VAL A 132 23.08 13.69 -5.90
C VAL A 132 24.44 13.02 -6.08
N SER A 133 25.28 13.10 -5.04
CA SER A 133 26.60 12.46 -5.04
C SER A 133 26.49 10.94 -5.10
N CYS A 134 27.27 10.30 -5.97
CA CYS A 134 27.30 8.84 -6.00
C CYS A 134 28.10 8.28 -4.82
N PRO A 135 27.49 7.44 -3.95
CA PRO A 135 28.23 6.79 -2.87
C PRO A 135 29.17 5.73 -3.42
N SER A 136 30.40 5.67 -2.89
CA SER A 136 31.40 4.67 -3.31
C SER A 136 31.03 3.25 -2.89
N GLN A 137 30.34 3.10 -1.75
CA GLN A 137 29.76 1.87 -1.25
C GLN A 137 28.46 2.20 -0.51
N ILE A 138 27.47 1.32 -0.60
CA ILE A 138 26.24 1.41 0.20
C ILE A 138 26.35 0.40 1.34
N ASN A 139 26.35 0.92 2.56
CA ASN A 139 26.18 0.13 3.77
C ASN A 139 24.74 -0.41 3.83
N VAL A 140 24.64 -1.72 3.62
CA VAL A 140 23.37 -2.47 3.60
C VAL A 140 22.97 -2.97 4.98
N ASN A 141 23.78 -2.74 6.01
CA ASN A 141 23.50 -3.19 7.37
C ASN A 141 22.64 -2.16 8.10
N PHE A 142 21.40 -2.54 8.39
CA PHE A 142 20.49 -1.79 9.23
C PHE A 142 20.90 -1.91 10.69
N PHE A 143 21.11 -0.76 11.33
CA PHE A 143 21.63 -0.59 12.69
C PHE A 143 22.93 -1.39 12.96
N GLY A 144 23.70 -1.70 11.91
CA GLY A 144 24.98 -2.40 12.00
C GLY A 144 24.89 -3.94 12.16
N PHE A 145 23.71 -4.52 12.38
CA PHE A 145 23.58 -5.98 12.62
C PHE A 145 22.66 -6.72 11.64
N LEU A 146 21.80 -6.02 10.89
CA LEU A 146 20.82 -6.65 10.01
C LEU A 146 21.09 -6.32 8.55
N ASN A 147 21.50 -7.31 7.75
CA ASN A 147 21.78 -7.12 6.34
C ASN A 147 20.48 -7.02 5.50
N LEU A 148 20.22 -5.86 4.88
CA LEU A 148 19.01 -5.59 4.11
C LEU A 148 19.02 -6.14 2.69
N SER A 149 20.18 -6.54 2.17
CA SER A 149 20.32 -7.11 0.82
C SER A 149 19.87 -8.56 0.74
N LYS A 150 19.76 -9.23 1.88
CA LYS A 150 19.32 -10.63 1.99
C LYS A 150 17.89 -10.69 2.56
N PRO A 151 17.12 -11.74 2.24
CA PRO A 151 15.82 -11.95 2.88
C PRO A 151 15.95 -12.11 4.41
N ASN A 152 14.93 -11.68 5.14
CA ASN A 152 14.87 -11.83 6.59
C ASN A 152 13.47 -12.29 7.02
N VAL A 153 13.41 -13.49 7.61
CA VAL A 153 12.15 -14.15 7.99
C VAL A 153 11.38 -13.34 9.04
N ILE A 154 12.07 -12.79 10.03
CA ILE A 154 11.44 -12.03 11.13
C ILE A 154 10.76 -10.79 10.56
N LEU A 155 11.45 -10.02 9.72
CA LEU A 155 10.88 -8.83 9.10
C LEU A 155 9.73 -9.19 8.14
N ALA A 156 9.83 -10.28 7.38
CA ALA A 156 8.75 -10.74 6.51
C ALA A 156 7.48 -11.11 7.30
N VAL A 157 7.62 -11.81 8.43
CA VAL A 157 6.51 -12.17 9.31
C VAL A 157 5.87 -10.92 9.94
N ILE A 158 6.68 -9.97 10.42
CA ILE A 158 6.18 -8.72 10.99
C ILE A 158 5.42 -7.91 9.92
N ALA A 159 5.97 -7.80 8.71
CA ALA A 159 5.32 -7.12 7.59
C ALA A 159 3.95 -7.74 7.28
N ALA A 160 3.88 -9.07 7.14
CA ALA A 160 2.64 -9.79 6.87
C ALA A 160 1.62 -9.66 8.01
N ALA A 161 2.06 -9.82 9.26
CA ALA A 161 1.19 -9.68 10.44
C ALA A 161 0.63 -8.25 10.55
N GLY A 162 1.48 -7.24 10.33
CA GLY A 162 1.04 -5.85 10.28
C GLY A 162 0.00 -5.62 9.19
N GLN A 163 0.22 -6.13 7.99
CA GLN A 163 -0.72 -5.97 6.88
C GLN A 163 -2.05 -6.70 7.13
N PHE A 164 -2.02 -7.84 7.83
CA PHE A 164 -3.21 -8.53 8.28
C PHE A 164 -4.01 -7.66 9.27
N VAL A 165 -3.35 -7.08 10.27
CA VAL A 165 -3.98 -6.16 11.24
C VAL A 165 -4.58 -4.95 10.53
N GLN A 166 -3.81 -4.31 9.65
CA GLN A 166 -4.25 -3.17 8.84
C GLN A 166 -5.49 -3.50 8.01
N THR A 167 -5.49 -4.63 7.31
CA THR A 167 -6.64 -5.06 6.49
C THR A 167 -7.86 -5.34 7.37
N LYS A 168 -7.65 -6.00 8.51
CA LYS A 168 -8.71 -6.33 9.47
C LYS A 168 -9.36 -5.09 10.08
N MET A 169 -8.60 -4.01 10.30
CA MET A 169 -9.15 -2.74 10.80
C MET A 169 -10.17 -2.16 9.84
N MET A 170 -9.94 -2.27 8.54
CA MET A 170 -10.85 -1.80 7.49
C MET A 170 -12.01 -2.76 7.21
N MET A 171 -12.26 -3.77 8.04
CA MET A 171 -13.40 -4.67 7.84
C MET A 171 -14.49 -4.38 8.86
N THR A 172 -15.67 -4.01 8.39
CA THR A 172 -16.88 -3.99 9.21
C THR A 172 -17.26 -5.42 9.60
N LYS A 173 -17.63 -5.60 10.88
CA LYS A 173 -18.30 -6.81 11.38
C LYS A 173 -19.71 -6.88 10.77
N THR A 174 -19.81 -7.21 9.49
CA THR A 174 -21.12 -7.46 8.88
C THR A 174 -21.63 -8.78 9.44
N PRO A 175 -22.86 -8.86 9.98
CA PRO A 175 -23.42 -10.11 10.44
C PRO A 175 -23.45 -11.12 9.30
N VAL A 176 -23.00 -12.33 9.62
CA VAL A 176 -22.79 -13.45 8.71
C VAL A 176 -24.16 -13.98 8.25
N VAL A 177 -24.76 -13.35 7.23
CA VAL A 177 -25.63 -14.09 6.30
C VAL A 177 -24.76 -14.44 5.10
N SER A 178 -23.76 -15.30 5.33
CA SER A 178 -22.82 -15.73 4.30
C SER A 178 -23.49 -16.84 3.49
N LYS A 179 -24.21 -16.47 2.42
CA LYS A 179 -24.43 -17.39 1.31
C LYS A 179 -23.10 -17.57 0.56
N LYS A 180 -22.83 -18.78 0.06
CA LYS A 180 -21.57 -19.15 -0.62
C LYS A 180 -21.22 -18.32 -1.89
N ASP A 181 -22.13 -17.45 -2.36
CA ASP A 181 -22.04 -16.74 -3.64
C ASP A 181 -21.77 -15.23 -3.53
N ASP A 182 -21.50 -14.70 -2.33
CA ASP A 182 -21.27 -13.25 -2.14
C ASP A 182 -19.86 -12.85 -2.60
N PHE A 183 -19.76 -12.34 -3.83
CA PHE A 183 -18.52 -11.85 -4.44
C PHE A 183 -17.80 -10.81 -3.57
N ALA A 184 -18.53 -9.93 -2.87
CA ALA A 184 -17.93 -8.93 -2.01
C ALA A 184 -17.31 -9.57 -0.74
N ALA A 185 -17.99 -10.57 -0.17
CA ALA A 185 -17.44 -11.35 0.94
C ALA A 185 -16.20 -12.16 0.54
N VAL A 186 -16.19 -12.72 -0.67
CA VAL A 186 -15.01 -13.42 -1.22
C VAL A 186 -13.86 -12.44 -1.41
N MET A 187 -14.09 -11.29 -2.05
CA MET A 187 -13.05 -10.28 -2.29
C MET A 187 -12.44 -9.76 -0.98
N ASN A 188 -13.29 -9.50 0.03
CA ASN A 188 -12.84 -9.12 1.36
C ASN A 188 -11.96 -10.21 2.01
N LYS A 189 -12.44 -11.47 2.04
CA LYS A 189 -11.66 -12.59 2.59
C LYS A 189 -10.33 -12.79 1.86
N GLN A 190 -10.33 -12.65 0.54
CA GLN A 190 -9.11 -12.71 -0.27
C GLN A 190 -8.13 -11.60 0.16
N MET A 191 -8.59 -10.35 0.28
CA MET A 191 -7.71 -9.26 0.72
C MET A 191 -7.14 -9.50 2.14
N LEU A 192 -7.96 -10.04 3.05
CA LEU A 192 -7.54 -10.34 4.43
C LEU A 192 -6.47 -11.42 4.53
N PHE A 193 -6.57 -12.49 3.74
CA PHE A 193 -5.66 -13.64 3.86
C PHE A 193 -4.61 -13.70 2.76
N ILE A 194 -5.00 -13.51 1.49
CA ILE A 194 -4.09 -13.60 0.35
C ILE A 194 -3.08 -12.46 0.36
N GLY A 195 -3.50 -11.23 0.70
CA GLY A 195 -2.60 -10.07 0.75
C GLY A 195 -1.40 -10.29 1.69
N PRO A 196 -1.64 -10.56 2.98
CA PRO A 196 -0.57 -10.88 3.93
C PRO A 196 0.26 -12.11 3.56
N LEU A 197 -0.37 -13.17 3.02
CA LEU A 197 0.36 -14.37 2.60
C LEU A 197 1.31 -14.08 1.44
N LEU A 198 0.86 -13.27 0.47
CA LEU A 198 1.69 -12.83 -0.65
C LEU A 198 2.85 -11.96 -0.15
N THR A 199 2.60 -11.04 0.77
CA THR A 199 3.66 -10.24 1.38
C THR A 199 4.66 -11.09 2.15
N LEU A 200 4.19 -12.11 2.87
CA LEU A 200 5.08 -13.08 3.53
C LEU A 200 5.95 -13.81 2.49
N PHE A 201 5.32 -14.36 1.44
CA PHE A 201 6.05 -15.06 0.37
C PHE A 201 7.10 -14.16 -0.30
N ILE A 202 6.75 -12.92 -0.62
CA ILE A 202 7.68 -11.95 -1.21
C ILE A 202 8.79 -11.61 -0.20
N GLY A 203 8.46 -11.32 1.06
CA GLY A 203 9.45 -11.00 2.10
C GLY A 203 10.45 -12.13 2.39
N LEU A 204 10.07 -13.39 2.16
CA LEU A 204 10.96 -14.55 2.30
C LEU A 204 11.88 -14.75 1.09
N LYS A 205 11.57 -14.17 -0.07
CA LYS A 205 12.32 -14.36 -1.32
C LYS A 205 13.16 -13.16 -1.70
N PHE A 206 12.75 -11.96 -1.31
CA PHE A 206 13.35 -10.70 -1.75
C PHE A 206 14.13 -10.00 -0.62
N PRO A 207 14.98 -8.99 -0.95
CA PRO A 207 15.79 -8.29 0.04
C PRO A 207 14.97 -7.71 1.21
N ALA A 208 15.48 -7.84 2.43
CA ALA A 208 14.80 -7.41 3.65
C ALA A 208 14.52 -5.89 3.70
N GLY A 209 15.22 -5.07 2.92
CA GLY A 209 14.87 -3.67 2.75
C GLY A 209 13.43 -3.43 2.27
N LEU A 210 12.87 -4.35 1.47
CA LEU A 210 11.46 -4.30 1.07
C LEU A 210 10.53 -4.62 2.25
N ALA A 211 10.91 -5.55 3.12
CA ALA A 211 10.15 -5.86 4.32
C ALA A 211 10.14 -4.67 5.30
N VAL A 212 11.26 -3.95 5.45
CA VAL A 212 11.31 -2.68 6.22
C VAL A 212 10.34 -1.65 5.65
N TYR A 213 10.37 -1.44 4.33
CA TYR A 213 9.39 -0.57 3.66
C TYR A 213 7.96 -0.97 3.99
N TRP A 214 7.61 -2.26 3.86
CA TRP A 214 6.27 -2.74 4.18
C TRP A 214 5.85 -2.44 5.61
N ILE A 215 6.73 -2.72 6.57
CA ILE A 215 6.45 -2.49 7.99
C ILE A 215 6.13 -1.01 8.23
N VAL A 216 6.99 -0.10 7.77
CA VAL A 216 6.81 1.35 7.97
C VAL A 216 5.54 1.84 7.28
N ASN A 217 5.34 1.40 6.04
CA ASN A 217 4.19 1.73 5.21
C ASN A 217 2.87 1.30 5.87
N THR A 218 2.85 0.10 6.43
CA THR A 218 1.70 -0.48 7.13
C THR A 218 1.46 0.21 8.47
N LEU A 219 2.50 0.48 9.26
CA LEU A 219 2.37 1.22 10.53
C LEU A 219 1.79 2.62 10.31
N PHE A 220 2.27 3.34 9.31
CA PHE A 220 1.73 4.64 8.94
C PHE A 220 0.26 4.53 8.52
N ALA A 221 -0.07 3.55 7.68
CA ALA A 221 -1.44 3.35 7.23
C ALA A 221 -2.40 2.95 8.35
N ILE A 222 -1.96 2.12 9.31
CA ILE A 222 -2.72 1.81 10.54
C ILE A 222 -2.99 3.10 11.33
N GLY A 223 -1.97 3.94 11.52
CA GLY A 223 -2.13 5.23 12.18
C GLY A 223 -3.15 6.14 11.47
N GLN A 224 -3.04 6.26 10.14
CA GLN A 224 -3.99 7.02 9.33
C GLN A 224 -5.42 6.46 9.44
N GLN A 225 -5.60 5.15 9.27
CA GLN A 225 -6.90 4.48 9.37
C GLN A 225 -7.51 4.69 10.75
N TYR A 226 -6.74 4.53 11.81
CA TYR A 226 -7.21 4.76 13.18
C TYR A 226 -7.72 6.20 13.38
N LEU A 227 -6.97 7.20 12.89
CA LEU A 227 -7.39 8.60 12.98
C LEU A 227 -8.67 8.89 12.20
N ILE A 228 -8.84 8.31 11.01
CA ILE A 228 -10.02 8.54 10.15
C ILE A 228 -11.25 7.80 10.70
N MET A 229 -11.10 6.54 11.09
CA MET A 229 -12.20 5.72 11.57
C MET A 229 -12.76 6.20 12.91
N LYS A 230 -11.93 6.84 13.76
CA LYS A 230 -12.35 7.41 15.04
C LYS A 230 -13.09 8.74 14.92
N LYS A 231 -12.93 9.47 13.81
CA LYS A 231 -13.70 10.72 13.61
C LYS A 231 -15.19 10.36 13.59
N PRO A 232 -16.02 11.01 14.45
CA PRO A 232 -17.47 10.98 14.26
C PRO A 232 -17.74 11.36 12.81
N GLU A 233 -18.76 10.78 12.18
CA GLU A 233 -19.26 11.40 10.97
C GLU A 233 -19.64 12.83 11.35
N GLU A 234 -18.81 13.78 10.96
CA GLU A 234 -19.22 15.16 10.87
C GLU A 234 -20.35 15.08 9.85
N LYS A 235 -21.59 15.03 10.37
CA LYS A 235 -22.82 15.03 9.58
C LYS A 235 -22.53 15.97 8.44
N SER A 236 -22.41 15.43 7.23
CA SER A 236 -22.21 16.20 6.02
C SER A 236 -23.16 17.39 6.12
N ALA A 237 -22.60 18.53 6.51
CA ALA A 237 -23.36 19.71 6.74
C ALA A 237 -24.01 20.04 5.40
N ALA A 238 -25.30 20.32 5.48
CA ALA A 238 -26.15 20.86 4.44
C ALA A 238 -25.39 21.55 3.29
N SER A 239 -25.58 21.02 2.07
CA SER A 239 -25.82 21.76 0.82
C SER A 239 -25.97 20.80 -0.35
#